data_AF-A0A1V6QDQ6-F1
#
_entry.id   AF-A0A1V6QDQ6-F1
#
_cell.length_a   1.000
_cell.length_b   1.000
_cell.length_c   1.000
_cell.angle_alpha   90.00
_cell.angle_beta   90.00
_cell.angle_gamma   90.00
#
_symmetry.space_group_name_H-M   'P 1'
#
loop_
_entity.id
_entity.type
_entity.pdbx_description
1 polymer ?
#
loop_
_entity_poly.entity_id
_entity_poly.type
_entity_poly.pdbx_seq_one_letter_code
_entity_poly.pdbx_strand_id
1 'polypeptide(L)'
;MPRSEPPRDFSERDSHISPPSTESDFHIPDDAERLALQTRRRTTKKVEQIQREIDRLTLTRRIEGIVRKIDTNRETTQYLLITNLSDALRDYLLNKRIGGVRLTFDDHNILLRIMPSMHHGFFVGDFCALFAEAMSVAGLPRMNDRWRGTGAAQRKRLHCVKEPDFSIVSKPHSLSTTVSTWPSLILEIGLSESDSHFYKDVKWWFHNSDHNTGLVLLFKVHRQPFWVDFELWSKGLEIDPQSDSLVLKQSLRVTRDEVTLLEGSSLDFI
;
A
#
# COMPACT_ATOMS: atom_id res chain seq x y z
N MET A 1 -33.71 -4.05 53.30
CA MET A 1 -32.25 -4.27 53.36
C MET A 1 -31.74 -4.52 51.94
N PRO A 2 -31.28 -3.49 51.21
CA PRO A 2 -30.68 -3.69 49.89
C PRO A 2 -29.19 -4.05 50.04
N ARG A 3 -28.77 -5.10 49.32
CA ARG A 3 -27.36 -5.54 49.25
C ARG A 3 -26.58 -4.57 48.38
N SER A 4 -25.49 -4.04 48.93
CA SER A 4 -24.47 -3.24 48.25
C SER A 4 -23.67 -4.10 47.26
N GLU A 5 -23.70 -3.75 45.98
CA GLU A 5 -22.70 -4.22 45.00
C GLU A 5 -21.38 -3.44 45.18
N PRO A 6 -20.21 -4.09 45.02
CA PRO A 6 -18.93 -3.39 45.04
C PRO A 6 -18.64 -2.70 43.68
N PRO A 7 -17.79 -1.65 43.67
CA PRO A 7 -17.54 -0.86 42.48
C PRO A 7 -16.69 -1.64 41.47
N ARG A 8 -17.07 -1.54 40.18
CA ARG A 8 -16.29 -2.07 39.05
C ARG A 8 -15.01 -1.25 38.91
N ASP A 9 -13.90 -1.93 39.09
CA ASP A 9 -12.56 -1.40 38.88
C ASP A 9 -12.36 -1.16 37.37
N PHE A 10 -12.24 0.11 36.98
CA PHE A 10 -11.82 0.48 35.63
C PHE A 10 -10.31 0.28 35.57
N SER A 11 -9.89 -0.93 35.20
CA SER A 11 -8.51 -1.17 34.78
C SER A 11 -8.27 -0.37 33.50
N GLU A 12 -7.60 0.77 33.65
CA GLU A 12 -6.92 1.47 32.58
C GLU A 12 -6.03 0.45 31.86
N ARG A 13 -6.37 0.16 30.59
CA ARG A 13 -5.42 -0.52 29.70
C ARG A 13 -4.27 0.44 29.49
N ASP A 14 -3.17 0.15 30.15
CA ASP A 14 -1.84 0.64 29.78
C ASP A 14 -1.65 0.38 28.28
N SER A 15 -1.76 1.45 27.51
CA SER A 15 -1.31 1.49 26.13
C SER A 15 0.20 1.34 26.16
N HIS A 16 0.67 0.10 26.02
CA HIS A 16 2.05 -0.21 25.70
C HIS A 16 2.38 0.44 24.36
N ILE A 17 2.88 1.67 24.42
CA ILE A 17 3.51 2.35 23.30
C ILE A 17 4.89 1.69 23.17
N SER A 18 5.01 0.74 22.25
CA SER A 18 6.32 0.26 21.82
C SER A 18 7.15 1.47 21.37
N PRO A 19 8.45 1.56 21.73
CA PRO A 19 9.30 2.64 21.27
C PRO A 19 9.33 2.63 19.73
N PRO A 20 9.29 3.81 19.07
CA PRO A 20 9.34 3.88 17.63
C PRO A 20 10.66 3.26 17.15
N SER A 21 10.57 2.26 16.28
CA SER A 21 11.73 1.75 15.55
C SER A 21 12.41 2.91 14.83
N THR A 22 13.70 3.09 15.05
CA THR A 22 14.53 4.09 14.34
C THR A 22 14.75 3.77 12.85
N GLU A 23 14.21 2.65 12.38
CA GLU A 23 14.23 2.27 10.97
C GLU A 23 13.22 3.12 10.20
N SER A 24 13.67 3.80 9.14
CA SER A 24 12.81 4.62 8.28
C SER A 24 11.65 3.78 7.74
N ASP A 25 10.42 4.26 7.90
CA ASP A 25 9.21 3.68 7.32
C ASP A 25 9.10 3.96 5.80
N PHE A 26 10.10 4.64 5.22
CA PHE A 26 10.23 4.85 3.78
C PHE A 26 11.17 3.82 3.16
N HIS A 27 10.59 2.79 2.53
CA HIS A 27 11.35 1.76 1.83
C HIS A 27 11.54 2.09 0.34
N ILE A 28 12.76 1.86 -0.15
CA ILE A 28 13.13 2.03 -1.56
C ILE A 28 13.41 0.63 -2.14
N PRO A 29 12.67 0.17 -3.16
CA PRO A 29 12.98 -1.05 -3.89
C PRO A 29 14.42 -1.05 -4.43
N ASP A 30 15.10 -2.19 -4.34
CA ASP A 30 16.51 -2.30 -4.75
C ASP A 30 16.69 -2.10 -6.27
N ASP A 31 15.64 -2.42 -7.03
CA ASP A 31 15.52 -2.23 -8.47
C ASP A 31 14.92 -0.86 -8.84
N ALA A 32 14.68 0.05 -7.88
CA ALA A 32 14.13 1.36 -8.16
C ALA A 32 15.10 2.17 -9.02
N GLU A 33 14.57 2.67 -10.13
CA GLU A 33 15.32 3.52 -11.02
C GLU A 33 15.53 4.89 -10.36
N ARG A 34 16.74 5.47 -10.46
CA ARG A 34 17.06 6.72 -9.75
C ARG A 34 17.11 7.90 -10.72
N LEU A 35 16.37 8.96 -10.38
CA LEU A 35 16.44 10.26 -11.04
C LEU A 35 16.90 11.32 -10.03
N ALA A 36 18.15 11.77 -10.19
CA ALA A 36 18.68 12.92 -9.47
C ALA A 36 18.48 14.17 -10.33
N LEU A 37 17.67 15.11 -9.85
CA LEU A 37 17.47 16.41 -10.50
C LEU A 37 18.44 17.44 -9.89
N GLN A 38 19.04 18.27 -10.73
CA GLN A 38 20.06 19.21 -10.27
C GLN A 38 19.43 20.42 -9.56
N THR A 39 19.74 20.58 -8.28
CA THR A 39 19.47 21.82 -7.53
C THR A 39 20.64 22.80 -7.76
N ARG A 40 20.45 23.83 -8.60
CA ARG A 40 21.47 24.89 -8.78
C ARG A 40 21.23 26.10 -7.89
N ARG A 41 22.30 26.70 -7.38
CA ARG A 41 22.30 27.95 -6.59
C ARG A 41 22.17 29.18 -7.49
N ARG A 42 21.26 30.08 -7.08
CA ARG A 42 21.02 31.48 -7.53
C ARG A 42 21.11 31.71 -9.04
N THR A 43 19.96 31.67 -9.70
CA THR A 43 19.79 32.13 -11.08
C THR A 43 18.66 33.16 -11.15
N THR A 44 18.46 33.78 -12.31
CA THR A 44 17.34 34.72 -12.51
C THR A 44 16.01 33.95 -12.57
N LYS A 45 14.88 34.59 -12.21
CA LYS A 45 13.53 33.97 -12.25
C LYS A 45 13.21 33.27 -13.58
N LYS A 46 13.71 33.79 -14.71
CA LYS A 46 13.53 33.18 -16.04
C LYS A 46 14.24 31.82 -16.15
N VAL A 47 15.46 31.72 -15.62
CA VAL A 47 16.23 30.47 -15.62
C VAL A 47 15.58 29.44 -14.70
N GLU A 48 15.06 29.85 -13.54
CA GLU A 48 14.31 28.97 -12.64
C GLU A 48 13.02 28.42 -13.29
N GLN A 49 12.33 29.24 -14.07
CA GLN A 49 11.15 28.79 -14.83
C GLN A 49 11.53 27.78 -15.93
N ILE A 50 12.57 28.06 -16.70
CA ILE A 50 13.05 27.14 -17.75
C ILE A 50 13.50 25.82 -17.13
N GLN A 51 14.22 25.85 -16.00
CA GLN A 51 14.68 24.65 -15.32
C GLN A 51 13.51 23.79 -14.83
N ARG A 52 12.47 24.41 -14.23
CA ARG A 52 11.26 23.70 -13.82
C ARG A 52 10.60 22.95 -14.97
N GLU A 53 10.55 23.56 -16.15
CA GLU A 53 9.99 22.92 -17.34
C GLU A 53 10.89 21.79 -17.85
N ILE A 54 12.21 21.96 -17.83
CA ILE A 54 13.17 20.90 -18.18
C ILE A 54 13.01 19.71 -17.23
N ASP A 55 12.93 19.94 -15.92
CA ASP A 55 12.77 18.90 -14.91
C ASP A 55 11.44 18.16 -15.12
N ARG A 56 10.35 18.90 -15.36
CA ARG A 56 9.02 18.32 -15.65
C ARG A 56 9.06 17.44 -16.90
N LEU A 57 9.64 17.92 -18.00
CA LEU A 57 9.75 17.16 -19.24
C LEU A 57 10.64 15.92 -19.07
N THR A 58 11.72 16.04 -18.30
CA THR A 58 12.62 14.94 -17.98
C THR A 58 11.89 13.86 -17.21
N LEU A 59 11.13 14.26 -16.18
CA LEU A 59 10.30 13.34 -15.40
C LEU A 59 9.26 12.62 -16.26
N THR A 60 8.48 13.37 -17.06
CA THR A 60 7.46 12.78 -17.93
C THR A 60 8.07 11.77 -18.90
N ARG A 61 9.19 12.11 -19.55
CA ARG A 61 9.89 11.18 -20.46
C ARG A 61 10.36 9.92 -19.73
N ARG A 62 10.79 10.03 -18.48
CA ARG A 62 11.26 8.88 -17.71
C ARG A 62 10.11 7.95 -17.33
N ILE A 63 8.99 8.52 -16.87
CA ILE A 63 7.76 7.77 -16.60
C ILE A 63 7.29 7.04 -17.87
N GLU A 64 7.18 7.75 -19.00
CA GLU A 64 6.79 7.14 -20.28
C GLU A 64 7.76 6.05 -20.75
N GLY A 65 9.06 6.21 -20.47
CA GLY A 65 10.08 5.21 -20.78
C GLY A 65 9.85 3.92 -20.01
N ILE A 66 9.60 4.03 -18.69
CA ILE A 66 9.29 2.87 -17.83
C ILE A 66 7.96 2.25 -18.26
N VAL A 67 6.89 3.04 -18.49
CA VAL A 67 5.59 2.53 -18.99
C VAL A 67 5.79 1.70 -20.26
N ARG A 68 6.52 2.22 -21.26
CA ARG A 68 6.77 1.49 -22.52
C ARG A 68 7.49 0.17 -22.29
N LYS A 69 8.49 0.15 -21.41
CA LYS A 69 9.24 -1.08 -21.12
C LYS A 69 8.39 -2.07 -20.30
N ILE A 70 7.56 -1.60 -19.37
CA ILE A 70 6.57 -2.42 -18.69
C ILE A 70 5.62 -3.04 -19.72
N ASP A 71 5.02 -2.25 -20.60
CA ASP A 71 4.05 -2.73 -21.60
C ASP A 71 4.66 -3.74 -22.59
N THR A 72 5.95 -3.58 -22.91
CA THR A 72 6.69 -4.51 -23.78
C THR A 72 7.32 -5.70 -23.05
N ASN A 73 7.06 -5.85 -21.75
CA ASN A 73 7.64 -6.88 -20.87
C ASN A 73 9.19 -6.89 -20.87
N ARG A 74 9.79 -5.70 -20.95
CA ARG A 74 11.25 -5.45 -20.99
C ARG A 74 11.79 -4.77 -19.73
N GLU A 75 10.93 -4.42 -18.77
CA GLU A 75 11.35 -3.82 -17.51
C GLU A 75 11.14 -4.79 -16.35
N THR A 76 12.06 -4.74 -15.39
CA THR A 76 11.95 -5.47 -14.12
C THR A 76 11.42 -4.60 -12.99
N THR A 77 11.49 -3.27 -13.13
CA THR A 77 11.07 -2.29 -12.12
C THR A 77 9.89 -1.44 -12.59
N GLN A 78 9.02 -1.10 -11.66
CA GLN A 78 7.97 -0.10 -11.87
C GLN A 78 8.20 1.16 -11.02
N TYR A 79 9.41 1.30 -10.48
CA TYR A 79 9.72 2.30 -9.48
C TYR A 79 10.70 3.34 -10.03
N LEU A 80 10.38 4.61 -9.80
CA LEU A 80 11.28 5.73 -10.05
C LEU A 80 11.46 6.51 -8.75
N LEU A 81 12.62 6.36 -8.13
CA LEU A 81 13.05 7.16 -6.98
C LEU A 81 13.58 8.51 -7.48
N ILE A 82 12.97 9.58 -6.99
CA ILE A 82 13.43 10.95 -7.21
C ILE A 82 14.09 11.46 -5.93
N THR A 83 15.33 11.91 -6.07
CA THR A 83 16.11 12.50 -4.98
C THR A 83 16.48 13.94 -5.31
N ASN A 84 16.74 14.75 -4.29
CA ASN A 84 17.15 16.17 -4.44
C ASN A 84 16.12 17.05 -5.17
N LEU A 85 14.83 16.81 -4.91
CA LEU A 85 13.74 17.61 -5.47
C LEU A 85 13.85 19.08 -5.05
N SER A 86 13.57 20.00 -5.97
CA SER A 86 13.24 21.37 -5.60
C SER A 86 11.85 21.41 -4.94
N ASP A 87 11.64 22.32 -3.98
CA ASP A 87 10.34 22.50 -3.31
C ASP A 87 9.20 22.68 -4.32
N ALA A 88 9.45 23.44 -5.40
CA ALA A 88 8.47 23.65 -6.45
C ALA A 88 8.06 22.36 -7.20
N LEU A 89 9.01 21.45 -7.45
CA LEU A 89 8.71 20.18 -8.10
C LEU A 89 8.08 19.18 -7.13
N ARG A 90 8.48 19.20 -5.85
CA ARG A 90 7.81 18.45 -4.79
C ARG A 90 6.35 18.88 -4.68
N ASP A 91 6.08 20.18 -4.59
CA ASP A 91 4.73 20.73 -4.56
C ASP A 91 3.94 20.36 -5.82
N TYR A 92 4.57 20.40 -7.00
CA TYR A 92 3.92 19.95 -8.23
C TYR A 92 3.50 18.49 -8.16
N LEU A 93 4.37 17.59 -7.68
CA LEU A 93 4.07 16.15 -7.59
C LEU A 93 3.00 15.84 -6.54
N LEU A 94 3.05 16.52 -5.40
CA LEU A 94 2.09 16.30 -4.33
C LEU A 94 0.70 16.89 -4.64
N ASN A 95 0.65 18.01 -5.36
CA ASN A 95 -0.61 18.69 -5.68
C ASN A 95 -1.22 18.27 -7.03
N LYS A 96 -0.42 17.74 -7.96
CA LYS A 96 -0.89 17.30 -9.27
C LYS A 96 -0.85 15.80 -9.39
N ARG A 97 -2.04 15.19 -9.49
CA ARG A 97 -2.16 13.77 -9.84
C ARG A 97 -1.58 13.51 -11.23
N ILE A 98 -0.50 12.75 -11.27
CA ILE A 98 0.02 12.16 -12.50
C ILE A 98 -0.76 10.86 -12.71
N GLY A 99 -1.50 10.77 -13.81
CA GLY A 99 -2.26 9.56 -14.14
C GLY A 99 -1.32 8.35 -14.26
N GLY A 100 -1.75 7.20 -13.73
CA GLY A 100 -0.96 5.97 -13.76
C GLY A 100 0.26 5.97 -12.84
N VAL A 101 0.34 6.88 -11.86
CA VAL A 101 1.43 6.90 -10.88
C VAL A 101 0.87 6.94 -9.46
N ARG A 102 1.49 6.19 -8.56
CA ARG A 102 1.29 6.25 -7.11
C ARG A 102 2.50 6.84 -6.43
N LEU A 103 2.25 7.55 -5.33
CA LEU A 103 3.28 8.26 -4.59
C LEU A 103 3.49 7.59 -3.23
N THR A 104 4.74 7.23 -2.97
CA THR A 104 5.24 7.08 -1.60
C THR A 104 6.27 8.19 -1.38
N PHE A 105 6.21 8.91 -0.27
CA PHE A 105 7.18 9.99 -0.02
C PHE A 105 7.49 10.18 1.45
N ASP A 106 8.71 10.67 1.70
CA ASP A 106 9.18 11.15 3.00
C ASP A 106 9.62 12.63 2.92
N ASP A 107 10.40 13.09 3.90
CA ASP A 107 10.92 14.45 3.97
C ASP A 107 11.92 14.80 2.84
N HIS A 108 12.58 13.81 2.24
CA HIS A 108 13.71 13.99 1.32
C HIS A 108 13.53 13.33 -0.04
N ASN A 109 12.63 12.36 -0.15
CA ASN A 109 12.51 11.44 -1.27
C ASN A 109 11.06 11.32 -1.72
N ILE A 110 10.89 11.13 -3.04
CA ILE A 110 9.62 10.68 -3.61
C ILE A 110 9.92 9.40 -4.41
N LEU A 111 9.23 8.32 -4.07
CA LEU A 111 9.18 7.10 -4.83
C LEU A 111 7.90 7.09 -5.66
N LEU A 112 8.05 7.14 -6.98
CA LEU A 112 6.96 6.94 -7.91
C LEU A 112 6.81 5.46 -8.20
N ARG A 113 5.63 4.90 -7.98
CA ARG A 113 5.25 3.56 -8.46
C ARG A 113 4.39 3.73 -9.71
N ILE A 114 4.87 3.26 -10.85
CA ILE A 114 4.30 3.47 -12.17
C ILE A 114 3.37 2.31 -12.49
N MET A 115 2.07 2.60 -12.49
CA MET A 115 1.01 1.62 -12.71
C MET A 115 0.79 1.37 -14.21
N PRO A 116 0.91 0.13 -14.71
CA PRO A 116 0.49 -0.20 -16.07
C PRO A 116 -1.03 -0.01 -16.20
N SER A 117 -1.42 1.05 -16.90
CA SER A 117 -2.70 1.73 -16.69
C SER A 117 -3.96 0.90 -16.95
N MET A 118 -3.93 -0.06 -17.88
CA MET A 118 -5.16 -0.77 -18.28
C MET A 118 -5.35 -2.08 -17.50
N HIS A 119 -4.36 -2.97 -17.49
CA HIS A 119 -4.48 -4.28 -16.84
C HIS A 119 -4.58 -4.16 -15.32
N HIS A 120 -3.82 -3.24 -14.71
CA HIS A 120 -3.92 -2.97 -13.26
C HIS A 120 -5.31 -2.42 -12.91
N GLY A 121 -5.81 -1.48 -13.72
CA GLY A 121 -7.14 -0.90 -13.52
C GLY A 121 -8.27 -1.93 -13.63
N PHE A 122 -8.21 -2.84 -14.61
CA PHE A 122 -9.16 -3.95 -14.71
C PHE A 122 -9.08 -4.86 -13.51
N PHE A 123 -7.87 -5.20 -13.07
CA PHE A 123 -7.68 -6.09 -11.92
C PHE A 123 -8.31 -5.52 -10.64
N VAL A 124 -8.05 -4.25 -10.34
CA VAL A 124 -8.67 -3.56 -9.20
C VAL A 124 -10.19 -3.50 -9.36
N GLY A 125 -10.68 -3.16 -10.56
CA GLY A 125 -12.10 -3.06 -10.87
C GLY A 125 -12.85 -4.38 -10.66
N ASP A 126 -12.34 -5.46 -11.23
CA ASP A 126 -12.91 -6.80 -11.15
C ASP A 126 -12.88 -7.31 -9.70
N PHE A 127 -11.75 -7.12 -9.00
CA PHE A 127 -11.67 -7.44 -7.56
C PHE A 127 -12.74 -6.69 -6.77
N CYS A 128 -12.91 -5.39 -6.99
CA CYS A 128 -13.91 -4.60 -6.29
C CYS A 128 -15.33 -5.10 -6.54
N ALA A 129 -15.65 -5.49 -7.77
CA ALA A 129 -16.96 -6.02 -8.14
C ALA A 129 -17.22 -7.37 -7.46
N LEU A 130 -16.30 -8.32 -7.61
CA LEU A 130 -16.41 -9.67 -7.02
C LEU A 130 -16.43 -9.61 -5.50
N PHE A 131 -15.61 -8.75 -4.88
CA PHE A 131 -15.61 -8.57 -3.44
C PHE A 131 -16.94 -7.99 -2.95
N ALA A 132 -17.49 -6.99 -3.64
CA ALA A 132 -18.79 -6.42 -3.27
C ALA A 132 -19.93 -7.44 -3.38
N GLU A 133 -19.90 -8.30 -4.40
CA GLU A 133 -20.85 -9.40 -4.57
C GLU A 133 -20.72 -10.42 -3.43
N ALA A 134 -19.50 -10.89 -3.13
CA ALA A 134 -19.24 -11.82 -2.03
C ALA A 134 -19.70 -11.25 -0.68
N MET A 135 -19.42 -9.97 -0.41
CA MET A 135 -19.90 -9.29 0.79
C MET A 135 -21.43 -9.20 0.84
N SER A 136 -22.09 -8.99 -0.30
CA SER A 136 -23.56 -8.98 -0.38
C SER A 136 -24.15 -10.36 -0.04
N VAL A 137 -23.57 -11.43 -0.58
CA VAL A 137 -23.96 -12.82 -0.27
C VAL A 137 -23.76 -13.12 1.22
N ALA A 138 -22.70 -12.59 1.83
CA ALA A 138 -22.44 -12.70 3.26
C ALA A 138 -23.32 -11.80 4.16
N GLY A 139 -24.34 -11.13 3.61
CA GLY A 139 -25.26 -10.27 4.37
C GLY A 139 -24.70 -8.88 4.70
N LEU A 140 -23.62 -8.47 4.03
CA LEU A 140 -22.95 -7.18 4.17
C LEU A 140 -22.96 -6.40 2.84
N PRO A 141 -24.14 -6.13 2.23
CA PRO A 141 -24.20 -5.34 1.00
C PRO A 141 -23.61 -3.94 1.21
N ARG A 142 -23.09 -3.36 0.14
CA ARG A 142 -22.48 -2.02 0.12
C ARG A 142 -23.38 -0.92 0.70
N MET A 143 -24.71 -1.10 0.63
CA MET A 143 -25.69 -0.13 1.11
C MET A 143 -25.86 -0.12 2.64
N ASN A 144 -25.34 -1.12 3.37
CA ASN A 144 -25.49 -1.19 4.83
C ASN A 144 -24.51 -0.28 5.59
N ASP A 145 -23.66 0.47 4.89
CA ASP A 145 -22.63 1.40 5.42
C ASP A 145 -21.74 0.80 6.52
N ARG A 146 -21.62 -0.54 6.58
CA ARG A 146 -20.73 -1.27 7.50
C ARG A 146 -19.29 -1.37 7.00
N TRP A 147 -19.08 -1.08 5.72
CA TRP A 147 -17.77 -1.01 5.10
C TRP A 147 -17.80 -0.05 3.91
N ARG A 148 -16.64 0.50 3.57
CA ARG A 148 -16.52 1.40 2.43
C ARG A 148 -15.18 1.21 1.76
N GLY A 149 -15.20 0.96 0.44
CA GLY A 149 -14.01 1.06 -0.39
C GLY A 149 -13.51 2.51 -0.42
N THR A 150 -12.26 2.71 -0.05
CA THR A 150 -11.57 4.02 -0.08
C THR A 150 -10.60 4.16 -1.25
N GLY A 151 -10.48 3.13 -2.10
CA GLY A 151 -9.58 3.16 -3.25
C GLY A 151 -8.13 3.36 -2.84
N ALA A 152 -7.40 4.16 -3.61
CA ALA A 152 -6.01 4.53 -3.37
C ALA A 152 -5.85 5.73 -2.43
N ALA A 153 -6.69 5.86 -1.40
CA ALA A 153 -6.58 6.98 -0.46
C ALA A 153 -5.29 6.90 0.36
N GLN A 154 -4.51 7.98 0.35
CA GLN A 154 -3.23 8.10 1.07
C GLN A 154 -3.37 7.82 2.57
N ARG A 155 -2.36 7.17 3.14
CA ARG A 155 -2.20 6.98 4.59
C ARG A 155 -0.85 7.52 5.01
N LYS A 156 -0.85 8.30 6.08
CA LYS A 156 0.33 8.95 6.63
C LYS A 156 0.62 8.41 8.01
N ARG A 157 1.87 8.02 8.25
CA ARG A 157 2.46 7.88 9.58
C ARG A 157 3.72 8.75 9.64
N LEU A 158 4.18 9.07 10.85
CA LEU A 158 5.41 9.79 11.21
C LEU A 158 6.11 10.50 10.04
N HIS A 159 6.86 9.73 9.23
CA HIS A 159 7.70 10.25 8.16
C HIS A 159 7.30 9.79 6.75
N CYS A 160 6.38 8.82 6.61
CA CYS A 160 6.01 8.26 5.32
C CYS A 160 4.51 8.41 5.00
N VAL A 161 4.22 8.76 3.75
CA VAL A 161 2.88 8.67 3.15
C VAL A 161 2.89 7.59 2.09
N LYS A 162 1.91 6.69 2.11
CA LYS A 162 1.74 5.60 1.13
C LYS A 162 0.32 5.55 0.57
N GLU A 163 0.20 5.12 -0.68
CA GLU A 163 -1.07 4.84 -1.37
C GLU A 163 -1.21 3.33 -1.61
N PRO A 164 -2.32 2.69 -1.20
CA PRO A 164 -2.61 1.32 -1.61
C PRO A 164 -3.17 1.29 -3.03
N ASP A 165 -3.20 0.13 -3.67
CA ASP A 165 -3.95 -0.03 -4.92
C ASP A 165 -5.46 0.03 -4.69
N PHE A 166 -5.92 -0.62 -3.63
CA PHE A 166 -7.28 -0.47 -3.12
C PHE A 166 -7.31 -0.72 -1.61
N SER A 167 -8.29 -0.11 -0.94
CA SER A 167 -8.44 -0.23 0.50
C SER A 167 -9.90 -0.19 0.91
N ILE A 168 -10.21 -0.82 2.04
CA ILE A 168 -11.53 -0.80 2.66
C ILE A 168 -11.38 -0.39 4.11
N VAL A 169 -12.26 0.50 4.56
CA VAL A 169 -12.47 0.79 5.98
C VAL A 169 -13.72 0.07 6.46
N SER A 170 -13.64 -0.57 7.62
CA SER A 170 -14.81 -1.06 8.33
C SER A 170 -15.46 0.10 9.09
N LYS A 171 -16.77 0.03 9.23
CA LYS A 171 -17.56 0.90 10.09
C LYS A 171 -18.22 0.02 11.15
N PRO A 172 -17.87 0.18 12.43
CA PRO A 172 -18.40 -0.69 13.49
C PRO A 172 -19.92 -0.58 13.62
N HIS A 173 -20.49 0.57 13.26
CA HIS A 173 -21.94 0.79 13.26
C HIS A 173 -22.34 1.78 12.15
N SER A 174 -23.55 1.62 11.59
CA SER A 174 -24.05 2.47 10.48
C SER A 174 -24.25 3.93 10.89
N LEU A 175 -24.47 4.20 12.18
CA LEU A 175 -24.57 5.55 12.74
C LEU A 175 -23.22 6.08 13.28
N SER A 176 -22.15 5.29 13.21
CA SER A 176 -20.83 5.74 13.64
C SER A 176 -20.32 6.83 12.70
N THR A 177 -20.11 8.03 13.24
CA THR A 177 -19.36 9.08 12.57
C THR A 177 -17.86 8.81 12.60
N THR A 178 -17.42 7.95 13.53
CA THR A 178 -16.03 7.53 13.66
C THR A 178 -15.74 6.46 12.62
N VAL A 179 -14.90 6.82 11.65
CA VAL A 179 -14.32 5.91 10.67
C VAL A 179 -12.84 5.82 10.99
N SER A 180 -12.31 4.60 11.08
CA SER A 180 -10.87 4.42 11.24
C SER A 180 -10.14 5.16 10.11
N THR A 181 -9.12 5.95 10.48
CA THR A 181 -8.24 6.57 9.49
C THR A 181 -7.42 5.54 8.73
N TRP A 182 -7.23 4.36 9.34
CA TRP A 182 -6.54 3.22 8.75
C TRP A 182 -7.53 2.22 8.15
N PRO A 183 -7.23 1.67 6.97
CA PRO A 183 -8.07 0.66 6.34
C PRO A 183 -7.98 -0.67 7.10
N SER A 184 -9.09 -1.41 7.14
CA SER A 184 -9.12 -2.77 7.70
C SER A 184 -8.64 -3.82 6.70
N LEU A 185 -8.78 -3.55 5.40
CA LEU A 185 -8.31 -4.39 4.31
C LEU A 185 -7.53 -3.55 3.29
N ILE A 186 -6.37 -4.06 2.88
CA ILE A 186 -5.54 -3.54 1.81
C ILE A 186 -5.45 -4.54 0.67
N LEU A 187 -5.46 -4.03 -0.56
CA LEU A 187 -5.07 -4.74 -1.78
C LEU A 187 -3.83 -4.06 -2.35
N GLU A 188 -2.81 -4.87 -2.67
CA GLU A 188 -1.63 -4.47 -3.44
C GLU A 188 -1.42 -5.44 -4.61
N ILE A 189 -1.18 -4.90 -5.79
CA ILE A 189 -0.99 -5.64 -7.03
C ILE A 189 0.35 -5.25 -7.60
N GLY A 190 1.32 -6.15 -7.56
CA GLY A 190 2.65 -5.94 -8.12
C GLY A 190 2.83 -6.72 -9.41
N LEU A 191 3.45 -6.07 -10.38
CA LEU A 191 3.76 -6.66 -11.66
C LEU A 191 5.23 -7.08 -11.69
N SER A 192 5.48 -8.39 -11.66
CA SER A 192 6.84 -8.94 -11.57
C SER A 192 7.71 -8.32 -10.45
N GLU A 193 7.09 -7.79 -9.38
CA GLU A 193 7.81 -7.25 -8.23
C GLU A 193 8.49 -8.37 -7.44
N SER A 194 9.62 -8.06 -6.82
CA SER A 194 10.28 -9.00 -5.91
C SER A 194 9.43 -9.27 -4.66
N ASP A 195 9.49 -10.50 -4.16
CA ASP A 195 8.83 -10.90 -2.91
C ASP A 195 9.25 -10.03 -1.72
N SER A 196 10.50 -9.59 -1.72
CA SER A 196 11.07 -8.75 -0.67
C SER A 196 10.35 -7.40 -0.55
N HIS A 197 9.89 -6.83 -1.68
CA HIS A 197 9.20 -5.54 -1.70
C HIS A 197 7.78 -5.69 -1.16
N PHE A 198 7.05 -6.71 -1.61
CA PHE A 198 5.73 -7.03 -1.12
C PHE A 198 5.69 -7.27 0.40
N TYR A 199 6.68 -7.98 0.94
CA TYR A 199 6.76 -8.19 2.38
C TYR A 199 6.96 -6.88 3.16
N LYS A 200 7.73 -5.94 2.60
CA LYS A 200 7.91 -4.62 3.19
C LYS A 200 6.62 -3.80 3.14
N ASP A 201 5.83 -3.92 2.09
CA ASP A 201 4.51 -3.30 2.00
C ASP A 201 3.54 -3.86 3.04
N VAL A 202 3.50 -5.20 3.20
CA VAL A 202 2.72 -5.87 4.25
C VAL A 202 3.13 -5.35 5.63
N LYS A 203 4.44 -5.36 5.93
CA LYS A 203 4.98 -4.84 7.18
C LYS A 203 4.58 -3.38 7.38
N TRP A 204 4.70 -2.55 6.36
CA TRP A 204 4.33 -1.15 6.45
C TRP A 204 2.87 -0.99 6.87
N TRP A 205 1.95 -1.70 6.22
CA TRP A 205 0.52 -1.61 6.52
C TRP A 205 0.16 -2.10 7.93
N PHE A 206 0.75 -3.19 8.41
CA PHE A 206 0.49 -3.69 9.77
C PHE A 206 1.10 -2.78 10.84
N HIS A 207 2.40 -2.47 10.75
CA HIS A 207 3.09 -1.68 11.77
C HIS A 207 2.59 -0.23 11.79
N ASN A 208 2.48 0.41 10.62
CA ASN A 208 2.05 1.82 10.57
C ASN A 208 0.56 2.01 10.84
N SER A 209 -0.25 0.96 10.87
CA SER A 209 -1.64 1.07 11.32
C SER A 209 -1.83 0.76 12.80
N ASP A 210 -0.78 0.44 13.57
CA ASP A 210 -0.90 -0.17 14.90
C ASP A 210 -1.81 -1.42 14.86
N HIS A 211 -1.67 -2.22 13.79
CA HIS A 211 -2.49 -3.39 13.50
C HIS A 211 -4.00 -3.11 13.36
N ASN A 212 -4.39 -1.86 13.03
CA ASN A 212 -5.77 -1.56 12.59
C ASN A 212 -6.05 -2.10 11.18
N THR A 213 -5.01 -2.24 10.35
CA THR A 213 -5.06 -3.09 9.16
C THR A 213 -5.09 -4.54 9.62
N GLY A 214 -6.21 -5.22 9.39
CA GLY A 214 -6.38 -6.63 9.75
C GLY A 214 -6.07 -7.59 8.61
N LEU A 215 -6.14 -7.12 7.37
CA LEU A 215 -5.96 -7.91 6.17
C LEU A 215 -5.13 -7.16 5.12
N VAL A 216 -4.15 -7.83 4.53
CA VAL A 216 -3.41 -7.38 3.35
C VAL A 216 -3.46 -8.50 2.31
N LEU A 217 -4.03 -8.21 1.16
CA LEU A 217 -4.09 -9.09 0.00
C LEU A 217 -3.06 -8.65 -1.03
N LEU A 218 -2.13 -9.54 -1.37
CA LEU A 218 -1.11 -9.30 -2.38
C LEU A 218 -1.37 -10.13 -3.62
N PHE A 219 -1.24 -9.49 -4.78
CA PHE A 219 -1.37 -10.13 -6.08
C PHE A 219 -0.09 -9.90 -6.87
N LYS A 220 0.68 -10.97 -7.06
CA LYS A 220 1.92 -10.96 -7.84
C LYS A 220 1.60 -11.46 -9.23
N VAL A 221 1.51 -10.54 -10.18
CA VAL A 221 1.16 -10.87 -11.57
C VAL A 221 2.44 -11.15 -12.35
N HIS A 222 2.55 -12.38 -12.84
CA HIS A 222 3.60 -12.84 -13.74
C HIS A 222 3.01 -12.92 -15.14
N ARG A 223 3.67 -12.35 -16.14
CA ARG A 223 3.10 -12.19 -17.49
C ARG A 223 3.59 -13.21 -18.50
N GLN A 224 4.80 -13.73 -18.35
CA GLN A 224 5.40 -14.65 -19.32
C GLN A 224 6.24 -15.75 -18.64
N PRO A 225 5.70 -16.98 -18.52
CA PRO A 225 4.29 -17.35 -18.72
C PRO A 225 3.31 -16.58 -17.79
N PHE A 226 2.02 -16.61 -18.08
CA PHE A 226 1.03 -15.91 -17.24
C PHE A 226 0.62 -16.77 -16.04
N TRP A 227 0.81 -16.25 -14.84
CA TRP A 227 0.21 -16.77 -13.60
C TRP A 227 0.12 -15.66 -12.56
N VAL A 228 -0.68 -15.88 -11.52
CA VAL A 228 -0.81 -14.93 -10.41
C VAL A 228 -0.56 -15.66 -9.11
N ASP A 229 0.38 -15.16 -8.31
CA ASP A 229 0.55 -15.61 -6.93
C ASP A 229 -0.25 -14.67 -6.01
N PHE A 230 -1.10 -15.27 -5.19
CA PHE A 230 -1.95 -14.61 -4.22
C PHE A 230 -1.34 -14.85 -2.86
N GLU A 231 -1.20 -13.79 -2.07
CA GLU A 231 -0.87 -13.93 -0.65
C GLU A 231 -1.90 -13.20 0.19
N LEU A 232 -2.49 -13.94 1.13
CA LEU A 232 -3.34 -13.42 2.16
C LEU A 232 -2.52 -13.29 3.44
N TRP A 233 -2.37 -12.07 3.91
CA TRP A 233 -1.77 -11.77 5.20
C TRP A 233 -2.87 -11.27 6.13
N SER A 234 -3.06 -11.95 7.25
CA SER A 234 -4.09 -11.61 8.22
C SER A 234 -3.50 -11.49 9.62
N LYS A 235 -4.02 -10.58 10.43
CA LYS A 235 -3.71 -10.55 11.86
C LYS A 235 -4.07 -11.92 12.45
N GLY A 236 -3.14 -12.52 13.19
CA GLY A 236 -3.26 -13.85 13.79
C GLY A 236 -4.63 -14.04 14.42
N LEU A 237 -5.49 -14.79 13.74
CA LEU A 237 -6.61 -15.43 14.38
C LEU A 237 -5.98 -16.48 15.30
N GLU A 238 -6.25 -16.40 16.60
CA GLU A 238 -5.93 -17.44 17.59
C GLU A 238 -6.56 -18.79 17.17
N ILE A 239 -5.95 -19.46 16.21
CA ILE A 239 -6.32 -20.84 15.81
C ILE A 239 -5.17 -21.81 16.13
N ASP A 240 -3.99 -21.29 16.49
CA ASP A 240 -2.92 -22.09 17.09
C ASP A 240 -2.27 -21.37 18.29
N PRO A 241 -2.51 -21.81 19.54
CA PRO A 241 -1.86 -21.25 20.72
C PRO A 241 -0.35 -21.51 20.79
N GLN A 242 0.26 -22.19 19.81
CA GLN A 242 1.70 -22.41 19.72
C GLN A 242 2.43 -21.55 18.67
N SER A 243 1.73 -20.73 17.88
CA SER A 243 2.38 -19.85 16.90
C SER A 243 2.60 -18.47 17.50
N ASP A 244 3.87 -18.09 17.71
CA ASP A 244 4.27 -16.74 18.15
C ASP A 244 4.10 -15.67 17.04
N SER A 245 3.70 -16.07 15.82
CA SER A 245 3.53 -15.14 14.71
C SER A 245 2.18 -14.42 14.77
N LEU A 246 2.23 -13.11 14.99
CA LEU A 246 1.07 -12.20 15.00
C LEU A 246 0.40 -12.05 13.62
N VAL A 247 0.93 -12.66 12.56
CA VAL A 247 0.39 -12.58 11.20
C VAL A 247 0.42 -13.94 10.51
N LEU A 248 -0.74 -14.40 10.05
CA LEU A 248 -0.89 -15.62 9.25
C LEU A 248 -0.71 -15.29 7.77
N LYS A 249 0.07 -16.12 7.06
CA LYS A 249 0.27 -16.07 5.61
C LYS A 249 -0.36 -17.29 4.95
N GLN A 250 -1.21 -17.08 3.96
CA GLN A 250 -1.67 -18.13 3.04
C GLN A 250 -1.30 -17.75 1.62
N SER A 251 -0.81 -18.71 0.85
CA SER A 251 -0.33 -18.47 -0.51
C SER A 251 -0.97 -19.42 -1.51
N LEU A 252 -1.43 -18.88 -2.63
CA LEU A 252 -1.99 -19.65 -3.74
C LEU A 252 -1.34 -19.20 -5.04
N ARG A 253 -1.13 -20.13 -5.96
CA ARG A 253 -0.78 -19.84 -7.35
C ARG A 253 -1.98 -20.17 -8.23
N VAL A 254 -2.36 -19.23 -9.08
CA VAL A 254 -3.39 -19.44 -10.10
C VAL A 254 -2.72 -19.34 -11.46
N THR A 255 -2.78 -20.43 -12.21
CA THR A 255 -2.42 -20.45 -13.63
C THR A 255 -3.70 -20.47 -14.46
N ARG A 256 -3.57 -20.65 -15.78
CA ARG A 256 -4.75 -20.80 -16.65
C ARG A 256 -5.62 -22.00 -16.28
N ASP A 257 -4.99 -23.09 -15.83
CA ASP A 257 -5.61 -24.41 -15.79
C ASP A 257 -5.73 -24.97 -14.36
N GLU A 258 -5.02 -24.36 -13.40
CA GLU A 258 -4.95 -24.87 -12.02
C GLU A 258 -4.87 -23.77 -10.96
N VAL A 259 -5.35 -24.12 -9.77
CA VAL A 259 -5.11 -23.38 -8.53
C VAL A 259 -4.32 -24.30 -7.61
N THR A 260 -3.13 -23.85 -7.20
CA THR A 260 -2.19 -24.63 -6.39
C THR A 260 -1.97 -23.91 -5.07
N LEU A 261 -2.20 -24.59 -3.95
CA LEU A 261 -1.82 -24.08 -2.63
C LEU A 261 -0.29 -24.12 -2.52
N LEU A 262 0.31 -22.98 -2.17
CA LEU A 262 1.74 -22.90 -1.89
C LEU A 262 1.92 -23.13 -0.39
N GLU A 263 2.70 -24.14 0.00
CA GLU A 263 2.94 -24.44 1.41
C GLU A 263 3.49 -23.20 2.15
N GLY A 264 2.82 -22.84 3.26
CA GLY A 264 3.09 -21.63 4.01
C GLY A 264 4.35 -21.77 4.85
N SER A 265 5.33 -20.89 4.62
CA SER A 265 6.39 -20.63 5.60
C SER A 265 5.78 -19.80 6.73
N SER A 266 5.71 -20.34 7.95
CA SER A 266 5.56 -19.50 9.14
C SER A 266 6.77 -18.57 9.17
N LEU A 267 6.53 -17.26 9.16
CA LEU A 267 7.58 -16.28 9.39
C LEU A 267 7.39 -15.75 10.80
N ASP A 268 8.40 -15.99 11.63
CA ASP A 268 8.49 -15.37 12.95
C ASP A 268 8.82 -13.89 12.75
N PHE A 269 7.93 -13.02 13.23
CA PHE A 269 8.21 -11.59 13.31
C PHE A 269 9.01 -11.36 14.61
N ILE A 270 10.28 -10.98 14.48
CA ILE A 270 11.05 -10.34 15.57
C ILE A 270 10.84 -8.84 15.50
#